data_AF-A0A6V8D7U5-F1
#
_entry.id   AF-A0A6V8D7U5-F1
#
_cell.length_a   1.000
_cell.length_b   1.000
_cell.length_c   1.000
_cell.angle_alpha   90.00
_cell.angle_beta   90.00
_cell.angle_gamma   90.00
#
_symmetry.space_group_name_H-M   'P 1'
#
loop_
_entity.id
_entity.type
_entity.pdbx_description
1 polymer ?
#
loop_
_entity_poly.entity_id
_entity_poly.type
_entity_poly.pdbx_seq_one_letter_code
_entity_poly.pdbx_strand_id
1 'polypeptide(L)'
;MGQSQNRRRRITLMRVQHSLRVMASMWIEAIGLLAGVIGIFAWIPQIIEVWIHKRHEGLSITSFSVVSVALLLWLVYGVLVDSIAMIVANIMTLSVIGAIILGAWRARRSESIA
;
A
#
# COMPACT_ATOMS: atom_id res chain seq x y z
N MET A 1 47.22 -15.22 22.69
CA MET A 1 45.91 -14.93 23.35
C MET A 1 45.11 -13.78 22.71
N GLY A 2 45.70 -12.70 22.18
CA GLY A 2 44.93 -11.57 21.59
C GLY A 2 44.12 -11.89 20.32
N GLN A 3 44.61 -12.79 19.46
CA GLN A 3 43.93 -13.19 18.21
C GLN A 3 42.56 -13.86 18.46
N SER A 4 42.43 -14.68 19.52
CA SER A 4 41.18 -15.36 19.85
C SER A 4 40.12 -14.41 20.43
N GLN A 5 40.54 -13.41 21.21
CA GLN A 5 39.64 -12.38 21.74
C GLN A 5 39.11 -11.47 20.63
N ASN A 6 39.96 -11.06 19.68
CA ASN A 6 39.53 -10.26 18.52
C ASN A 6 38.54 -11.02 17.63
N ARG A 7 38.77 -12.33 17.42
CA ARG A 7 37.84 -13.19 16.66
C ARG A 7 36.47 -13.31 17.37
N ARG A 8 36.46 -13.50 18.69
CA ARG A 8 35.22 -13.55 19.48
C ARG A 8 34.45 -12.23 19.42
N ARG A 9 35.13 -11.08 19.59
CA ARG A 9 34.52 -9.75 19.47
C ARG A 9 33.89 -9.53 18.09
N ARG A 10 34.61 -9.88 17.00
CA ARG A 10 34.10 -9.75 15.63
C ARG A 10 32.83 -10.58 15.40
N ILE A 11 32.79 -11.82 15.91
CA ILE A 11 31.59 -12.68 15.80
C ILE A 11 30.42 -12.09 16.57
N THR A 12 30.64 -11.60 17.80
CA THR A 12 29.59 -10.94 18.58
C THR A 12 29.04 -9.71 17.86
N LEU A 13 29.91 -8.86 17.30
CA LEU A 13 29.49 -7.68 16.54
C LEU A 13 28.68 -8.04 15.29
N MET A 14 29.10 -9.05 14.52
CA MET A 14 28.35 -9.52 13.36
C MET A 14 26.96 -10.03 13.74
N ARG A 15 26.84 -10.76 14.85
CA ARG A 15 25.56 -11.25 15.37
C ARG A 15 24.64 -10.10 15.80
N VAL A 16 25.17 -9.13 16.55
CA VAL A 16 24.39 -7.95 16.97
C VAL A 16 23.93 -7.16 15.75
N GLN A 17 24.81 -6.90 14.78
CA GLN A 17 24.45 -6.15 13.58
C GLN A 17 23.38 -6.88 12.75
N HIS A 18 23.47 -8.21 12.62
CA HIS A 18 22.43 -9.01 11.99
C HIS A 18 21.09 -8.89 12.73
N SER A 19 21.07 -9.06 14.05
CA SER A 19 19.84 -8.94 14.85
C SER A 19 19.21 -7.54 14.75
N LEU A 20 20.02 -6.47 14.75
CA LEU A 20 19.53 -5.11 14.57
C LEU A 20 18.88 -4.91 13.20
N ARG A 21 19.47 -5.47 12.13
CA ARG A 21 18.90 -5.43 10.78
C ARG A 21 17.56 -6.16 10.70
N VAL A 22 17.47 -7.36 11.29
CA VAL A 22 16.22 -8.14 11.32
C VAL A 22 15.13 -7.35 12.06
N MET A 23 15.43 -6.81 13.24
CA MET A 23 14.47 -6.02 14.00
C MET A 23 14.01 -4.78 13.22
N ALA A 24 14.94 -4.07 12.58
CA ALA A 24 14.60 -2.91 11.75
C ALA A 24 13.67 -3.30 10.59
N SER A 25 13.94 -4.40 9.88
CA SER A 25 13.08 -4.88 8.78
C SER A 25 11.66 -5.23 9.25
N MET A 26 11.52 -5.84 10.43
CA MET A 26 10.21 -6.16 11.01
C MET A 26 9.40 -4.89 11.32
N TRP A 27 10.03 -3.86 11.88
CA TRP A 27 9.36 -2.60 12.17
C TRP A 27 8.95 -1.85 10.91
N ILE A 28 9.78 -1.86 9.87
CA ILE A 28 9.47 -1.24 8.58
C ILE A 28 8.23 -1.88 7.95
N GLU A 29 8.18 -3.21 7.90
CA GLU A 29 7.02 -3.95 7.35
C GLU A 29 5.76 -3.74 8.20
N ALA A 30 5.87 -3.76 9.53
CA ALA A 30 4.73 -3.54 10.41
C ALA A 30 4.11 -2.14 10.23
N ILE A 31 4.95 -1.10 10.14
CA ILE A 31 4.48 0.28 9.88
C ILE A 31 3.85 0.36 8.49
N GLY A 32 4.47 -0.25 7.48
CA GLY A 32 3.94 -0.25 6.12
C GLY A 32 2.57 -0.94 6.01
N LEU A 33 2.38 -2.08 6.67
CA LEU A 33 1.10 -2.79 6.72
C LEU A 33 0.04 -1.99 7.47
N LEU A 34 0.39 -1.40 8.63
CA LEU A 34 -0.53 -0.54 9.38
C LEU A 34 -0.95 0.68 8.56
N ALA A 35 -0.02 1.33 7.87
CA ALA A 35 -0.32 2.43 6.96
C ALA A 35 -1.26 2.00 5.84
N GLY A 36 -1.05 0.80 5.26
CA GLY A 36 -1.95 0.22 4.26
C GLY A 36 -3.37 0.01 4.79
N VAL A 37 -3.52 -0.51 6.01
CA VAL A 37 -4.82 -0.71 6.67
C VAL A 37 -5.53 0.63 6.91
N ILE A 38 -4.82 1.62 7.47
CA ILE A 38 -5.37 2.97 7.68
C ILE A 38 -5.80 3.58 6.35
N GLY A 39 -5.00 3.42 5.30
CA GLY A 39 -5.31 3.89 3.95
C GLY A 39 -6.63 3.32 3.43
N ILE A 40 -6.88 2.02 3.59
CA ILE A 40 -8.15 1.39 3.19
C ILE A 40 -9.34 2.00 3.94
N PHE A 41 -9.24 2.14 5.26
CA PHE A 41 -10.31 2.73 6.07
C PHE A 41 -10.61 4.18 5.66
N ALA A 42 -9.59 4.95 5.28
CA ALA A 42 -9.75 6.32 4.83
C ALA A 42 -10.61 6.44 3.54
N TRP A 43 -10.71 5.39 2.73
CA TRP A 43 -11.52 5.40 1.51
C TRP A 43 -12.99 4.99 1.70
N ILE A 44 -13.36 4.45 2.87
CA ILE A 44 -14.74 4.01 3.14
C ILE A 44 -15.77 5.12 2.88
N PRO A 45 -15.58 6.37 3.34
CA PRO A 45 -16.54 7.45 3.07
C PRO A 45 -16.78 7.66 1.58
N GLN A 46 -15.72 7.56 0.76
CA GLN A 46 -15.83 7.73 -0.69
C GLN A 46 -16.58 6.58 -1.37
N ILE A 47 -16.40 5.35 -0.89
CA ILE A 47 -17.17 4.19 -1.36
C ILE A 47 -18.66 4.38 -1.06
N ILE A 48 -18.99 4.81 0.17
CA ILE A 48 -20.38 5.06 0.60
C ILE A 48 -21.03 6.12 -0.29
N GLU A 49 -20.35 7.25 -0.52
CA GLU A 49 -20.87 8.36 -1.33
C GLU A 49 -21.23 7.92 -2.76
N VAL A 50 -20.37 7.11 -3.38
CA VAL A 50 -20.55 6.65 -4.76
C VAL A 50 -21.56 5.50 -4.87
N TRP A 51 -21.45 4.49 -4.00
CA TRP A 51 -22.25 3.26 -4.15
C TRP A 51 -23.62 3.35 -3.48
N ILE A 52 -23.72 4.04 -2.35
CA ILE A 52 -24.96 4.16 -1.57
C ILE A 52 -25.68 5.46 -1.96
N HIS A 53 -25.01 6.61 -1.81
CA HIS A 53 -25.65 7.90 -2.08
C HIS A 53 -25.73 8.25 -3.57
N LYS A 54 -25.09 7.47 -4.45
CA LYS A 54 -25.02 7.70 -5.91
C LYS A 54 -24.45 9.07 -6.27
N ARG A 55 -23.70 9.70 -5.37
CA ARG A 55 -23.12 11.02 -5.58
C ARG A 55 -21.74 10.87 -6.20
N HIS A 56 -21.62 11.33 -7.44
CA HIS A 56 -20.38 11.33 -8.21
C HIS A 56 -20.09 12.69 -8.87
N GLU A 57 -20.91 13.70 -8.58
CA GLU A 57 -20.68 15.08 -8.96
C GLU A 57 -19.36 15.55 -8.34
N GLY A 58 -18.42 16.01 -9.16
CA GLY A 58 -17.07 16.38 -8.75
C GLY A 58 -16.03 15.25 -8.76
N LEU A 59 -16.42 13.98 -8.94
CA LEU A 59 -15.46 12.88 -9.05
C LEU A 59 -14.93 12.75 -10.49
N SER A 60 -13.65 13.05 -10.69
CA SER A 60 -12.99 12.89 -12.00
C SER A 60 -12.52 11.44 -12.20
N ILE A 61 -13.20 10.68 -13.04
CA ILE A 61 -12.78 9.30 -13.40
C ILE A 61 -11.36 9.29 -13.97
N THR A 62 -11.00 10.33 -14.75
CA THR A 62 -9.65 10.49 -15.30
C THR A 62 -8.61 10.60 -14.20
N SER A 63 -8.85 11.40 -13.16
CA SER A 63 -7.91 11.57 -12.05
C SER A 63 -7.70 10.27 -11.30
N PHE A 64 -8.78 9.54 -11.00
CA PHE A 64 -8.68 8.22 -10.35
C PHE A 64 -7.96 7.20 -11.25
N SER A 65 -8.14 7.26 -12.57
CA SER A 65 -7.43 6.38 -13.51
C SER A 65 -5.92 6.64 -13.52
N VAL A 66 -5.50 7.91 -13.50
CA VAL A 66 -4.08 8.28 -13.38
C VAL A 66 -3.49 7.78 -12.06
N VAL A 67 -4.24 7.92 -10.95
CA VAL A 67 -3.83 7.37 -9.65
C VAL A 67 -3.71 5.84 -9.73
N SER A 68 -4.62 5.13 -10.39
CA SER A 68 -4.50 3.68 -10.60
C SER A 68 -3.22 3.30 -11.34
N VAL A 69 -2.84 4.03 -12.39
CA VAL A 69 -1.58 3.81 -13.10
C VAL A 69 -0.38 4.02 -12.15
N ALA A 70 -0.39 5.07 -11.35
CA ALA A 70 0.66 5.31 -10.37
C ALA A 70 0.76 4.18 -9.34
N LEU A 71 -0.37 3.68 -8.80
CA LEU A 71 -0.39 2.57 -7.85
C LEU A 71 0.07 1.25 -8.50
N LEU A 72 -0.22 1.01 -9.78
CA LEU A 72 0.33 -0.12 -10.52
C LEU A 72 1.85 -0.04 -10.64
N LEU A 73 2.39 1.15 -10.91
CA LEU A 73 3.84 1.36 -10.92
C LEU A 73 4.46 1.15 -9.53
N TRP A 74 3.79 1.62 -8.46
CA TRP A 74 4.21 1.36 -7.08
C TRP A 74 4.15 -0.11 -6.71
N LEU A 75 3.16 -0.85 -7.22
CA LEU A 75 3.07 -2.29 -7.04
C LEU A 75 4.25 -3.01 -7.72
N VAL A 76 4.55 -2.67 -8.98
CA VAL A 76 5.72 -3.20 -9.70
C VAL A 76 7.00 -2.87 -8.92
N TYR A 77 7.15 -1.61 -8.48
CA TYR A 77 8.29 -1.20 -7.66
C TYR A 77 8.39 -2.02 -6.36
N GLY A 78 7.27 -2.30 -5.69
CA GLY A 78 7.23 -3.13 -4.49
C GLY A 78 7.74 -4.55 -4.69
N VAL A 79 7.39 -5.16 -5.82
CA VAL A 79 7.94 -6.45 -6.23
C VAL A 79 9.44 -6.35 -6.48
N LEU A 80 9.91 -5.30 -7.16
CA LEU A 80 11.34 -5.11 -7.47
C LEU A 80 12.22 -4.90 -6.24
N VAL A 81 11.66 -4.40 -5.13
CA VAL A 81 12.37 -4.17 -3.86
C VAL A 81 12.01 -5.16 -2.75
N ASP A 82 11.31 -6.25 -3.09
CA ASP A 82 10.86 -7.28 -2.15
C ASP A 82 10.08 -6.74 -0.92
N SER A 83 9.28 -5.69 -1.08
CA SER A 83 8.50 -5.10 0.02
C SER A 83 7.06 -5.64 0.04
N ILE A 84 6.77 -6.52 1.00
CA ILE A 84 5.45 -7.13 1.17
C ILE A 84 4.41 -6.07 1.51
N ALA A 85 4.71 -5.14 2.43
CA ALA A 85 3.83 -4.05 2.80
C ALA A 85 3.39 -3.22 1.59
N MET A 86 4.33 -2.86 0.71
CA MET A 86 4.02 -2.05 -0.45
C MET A 86 3.20 -2.81 -1.49
N ILE A 87 3.48 -4.10 -1.70
CA ILE A 87 2.68 -4.98 -2.57
C ILE A 87 1.24 -5.06 -2.07
N VAL A 88 1.04 -5.43 -0.80
CA VAL A 88 -0.29 -5.61 -0.20
C VAL A 88 -1.07 -4.29 -0.19
N ALA A 89 -0.44 -3.20 0.25
CA ALA A 89 -1.10 -1.89 0.34
C ALA A 89 -1.58 -1.38 -1.03
N ASN A 90 -0.76 -1.52 -2.08
CA ASN A 90 -1.14 -1.07 -3.42
C ASN A 90 -2.22 -1.95 -4.05
N ILE A 91 -2.18 -3.28 -3.88
CA ILE A 91 -3.26 -4.18 -4.35
C ILE A 91 -4.60 -3.80 -3.70
N MET A 92 -4.61 -3.59 -2.40
CA MET A 92 -5.83 -3.24 -1.67
C MET A 92 -6.35 -1.86 -2.09
N THR A 93 -5.46 -0.87 -2.23
CA THR A 93 -5.84 0.49 -2.65
C THR A 93 -6.36 0.51 -4.10
N LEU A 94 -5.73 -0.24 -5.00
CA LEU A 94 -6.19 -0.43 -6.38
C LEU A 94 -7.60 -1.03 -6.43
N SER A 95 -7.88 -2.03 -5.58
CA SER A 95 -9.20 -2.65 -5.49
C SER A 95 -10.27 -1.64 -5.06
N VAL A 96 -9.95 -0.81 -4.07
CA VAL A 96 -10.84 0.26 -3.59
C VAL A 96 -11.06 1.34 -4.65
N ILE A 97 -10.00 1.84 -5.29
CA ILE A 97 -10.12 2.83 -6.36
C ILE A 97 -10.90 2.27 -7.56
N GLY A 98 -10.66 1.01 -7.92
CA GLY A 98 -11.42 0.30 -8.95
C GLY A 98 -12.91 0.25 -8.62
N ALA A 99 -13.27 -0.04 -7.37
CA ALA A 99 -14.65 0.01 -6.91
C ALA A 99 -15.26 1.42 -7.01
N ILE A 100 -14.52 2.47 -6.63
CA ILE A 100 -14.98 3.86 -6.76
C ILE A 100 -15.22 4.23 -8.23
N ILE A 101 -14.28 3.91 -9.13
CA ILE A 101 -14.41 4.16 -10.58
C ILE A 101 -15.63 3.42 -11.14
N LEU A 102 -15.77 2.13 -10.83
CA LEU A 102 -16.88 1.31 -11.32
C LEU A 102 -18.24 1.86 -10.85
N GLY A 103 -18.33 2.24 -9.57
CA GLY A 103 -19.55 2.80 -9.00
C GLY A 103 -19.94 4.13 -9.67
N ALA A 104 -18.95 5.01 -9.87
CA ALA A 104 -19.16 6.30 -10.53
C ALA A 104 -19.56 6.12 -12.00
N TRP A 105 -18.91 5.21 -12.72
CA TRP A 105 -19.25 4.90 -14.11
C TRP A 105 -20.66 4.33 -14.23
N ARG A 106 -21.04 3.40 -13.35
CA ARG A 106 -22.38 2.79 -13.34
C ARG A 106 -23.47 3.82 -13.09
N ALA A 107 -23.28 4.70 -12.11
CA ALA A 107 -24.26 5.72 -11.75
C ALA A 107 -24.48 6.74 -12.89
N ARG A 108 -23.40 7.23 -13.52
CA ARG A 108 -23.48 8.10 -14.71
C ARG A 108 -24.23 7.46 -15.87
N ARG A 109 -24.03 6.16 -16.10
CA ARG A 109 -24.74 5.43 -17.16
C ARG A 109 -26.23 5.33 -16.88
N SER A 110 -26.63 5.09 -15.63
CA SER A 110 -28.04 5.06 -15.24
C SER A 110 -28.74 6.40 -15.47
N GLU A 111 -28.08 7.52 -15.16
CA GLU A 111 -28.60 8.87 -15.42
C GLU A 111 -28.75 9.16 -16.92
N SER A 112 -27.80 8.70 -17.75
CA SER A 112 -27.87 8.94 -19.20
C SER A 112 -29.00 8.20 -19.94
N ILE A 113 -29.59 7.18 -19.30
CA ILE A 113 -30.64 6.33 -19.88
C ILE A 113 -32.02 6.66 -19.31
N ALA A 114 -32.08 7.39 -18.18
CA ALA A 114 -33.31 7.85 -17.54
C ALA A 114 -33.84 9.13 -18.19
#